data_AF-A0A537H3G5-F1
#
_entry.id   AF-A0A537H3G5-F1
#
_cell.length_a   1.000
_cell.length_b   1.000
_cell.length_c   1.000
_cell.angle_alpha   90.00
_cell.angle_beta   90.00
_cell.angle_gamma   90.00
#
_symmetry.space_group_name_H-M   'P 1'
#
loop_
_entity.id
_entity.type
_entity.pdbx_description
1 polymer ?
#
loop_
_entity_poly.entity_id
_entity_poly.type
_entity_poly.pdbx_seq_one_letter_code
_entity_poly.pdbx_strand_id
1 'polypeptide(L)' 'MAEHGSIRIMPITGKLLTTSWRIITREHIYQADALQLASCKEEECDIVVSADRRLLHAAMRQKIHGFDPERDEKKLMSL' A
#
# COMPACT_ATOMS: atom_id res chain seq x y z
N MET A 1 -18.16 -3.63 1.92
CA MET A 1 -16.86 -3.67 2.61
C MET A 1 -16.98 -4.70 3.73
N ALA A 2 -15.91 -5.43 4.04
CA ALA A 2 -15.91 -6.40 5.13
C ALA A 2 -15.00 -5.91 6.24
N GLU A 3 -15.36 -6.16 7.49
CA GLU A 3 -14.58 -5.79 8.66
C GLU A 3 -14.26 -7.05 9.46
N HIS A 4 -13.04 -7.12 10.00
CA HIS A 4 -12.61 -8.20 10.88
C HIS A 4 -11.79 -7.61 12.03
N GLY A 5 -12.44 -7.44 13.19
CA GLY A 5 -11.84 -6.73 14.31
C GLY A 5 -11.49 -5.30 13.93
N SER A 6 -10.25 -4.89 14.18
CA SER A 6 -9.74 -3.55 13.84
C SER A 6 -9.32 -3.39 12.37
N ILE A 7 -9.54 -4.41 11.52
CA ILE A 7 -9.11 -4.42 10.13
C ILE A 7 -10.32 -4.23 9.21
N ARG A 8 -10.20 -3.25 8.30
CA ARG A 8 -11.14 -3.04 7.19
C ARG A 8 -10.59 -3.71 5.94
N ILE A 9 -11.37 -4.57 5.31
CA ILE A 9 -11.02 -5.28 4.07
C ILE A 9 -11.60 -4.51 2.88
N MET A 10 -10.71 -4.08 2.00
CA MET A 10 -11.05 -3.37 0.77
C MET A 10 -11.44 -4.34 -0.35
N PRO A 11 -12.60 -4.15 -1.01
CA PRO A 11 -12.97 -4.95 -2.17
C PRO A 11 -12.10 -4.58 -3.37
N ILE A 12 -11.79 -5.56 -4.21
CA ILE A 12 -11.13 -5.31 -5.50
C ILE A 12 -12.19 -4.81 -6.48
N THR A 13 -12.07 -3.55 -6.92
CA THR A 13 -12.99 -2.93 -7.90
C THR A 13 -12.31 -2.76 -9.26
N GLY A 14 -13.10 -2.57 -10.31
CA GLY A 14 -12.57 -2.23 -11.64
C GLY A 14 -11.71 -0.96 -11.64
N LYS A 15 -12.04 0.02 -10.78
CA LYS A 15 -11.25 1.25 -10.58
C LYS A 15 -9.88 0.94 -9.97
N LEU A 16 -9.82 0.05 -8.98
CA LEU A 16 -8.54 -0.39 -8.40
C LEU A 16 -7.70 -1.17 -9.40
N LEU A 17 -8.30 -2.04 -10.21
CA LEU A 17 -7.60 -2.81 -11.25
C LEU A 17 -7.00 -1.90 -12.34
N THR A 18 -7.76 -0.91 -12.80
CA THR A 18 -7.26 0.05 -13.80
C THR A 18 -6.16 0.95 -13.22
N THR A 19 -6.30 1.35 -11.95
CA THR A 19 -5.29 2.14 -11.25
C THR A 19 -4.01 1.35 -10.98
N SER A 20 -4.12 0.07 -10.59
CA SER A 20 -2.99 -0.80 -10.36
C SER A 20 -2.22 -1.06 -11.65
N TRP A 21 -2.90 -1.20 -12.79
CA TRP A 21 -2.24 -1.35 -14.09
C TRP A 21 -1.31 -0.18 -14.42
N ARG A 22 -1.75 1.06 -14.15
CA ARG A 22 -0.91 2.25 -14.31
C ARG A 22 0.28 2.26 -13.34
N ILE A 23 0.12 1.73 -12.13
CA ILE A 23 1.22 1.63 -11.16
C ILE A 23 2.22 0.57 -11.62
N ILE A 24 1.77 -0.59 -12.10
CA ILE A 24 2.64 -1.65 -12.64
C ILE A 24 3.54 -1.11 -13.74
N THR A 25 2.97 -0.40 -14.72
CA THR A 25 3.74 0.09 -15.87
C THR A 25 4.70 1.22 -15.51
N ARG A 26 4.39 2.01 -14.47
CA ARG A 26 5.23 3.14 -14.02
C ARG A 26 6.34 2.71 -13.05
N GLU A 27 6.00 1.84 -12.10
CA GLU A 27 6.87 1.50 -10.97
C GLU A 27 7.58 0.15 -11.18
N HIS A 28 7.16 -0.65 -12.16
CA HIS A 28 7.69 -1.98 -12.49
C HIS A 28 7.68 -2.95 -11.30
N ILE A 29 6.58 -2.93 -10.54
CA ILE A 29 6.34 -3.80 -9.37
C ILE A 29 5.30 -4.89 -9.66
N TYR A 30 5.22 -5.89 -8.80
CA TYR A 30 4.31 -7.02 -8.96
C TYR A 30 2.83 -6.60 -8.86
N GLN A 31 1.93 -7.38 -9.44
CA GLN A 31 0.51 -7.02 -9.54
C GLN A 31 -0.14 -6.82 -8.16
N ALA A 32 0.23 -7.66 -7.19
CA ALA A 32 -0.27 -7.55 -5.81
C ALA A 32 0.18 -6.25 -5.13
N ASP A 33 1.47 -5.90 -5.26
CA ASP A 33 2.04 -4.65 -4.71
C ASP A 33 1.36 -3.42 -5.29
N ALA A 34 1.17 -3.42 -6.61
CA ALA A 34 0.49 -2.32 -7.29
C ALA A 34 -0.98 -2.20 -6.87
N LEU A 35 -1.67 -3.31 -6.64
CA LEU A 35 -3.03 -3.32 -6.13
C LEU A 35 -3.10 -2.81 -4.69
N GLN A 36 -2.12 -3.15 -3.85
CA GLN A 36 -2.00 -2.64 -2.49
C GLN A 36 -1.80 -1.11 -2.50
N LEU A 37 -0.89 -0.58 -3.33
CA LEU A 37 -0.70 0.88 -3.47
C LEU A 37 -1.92 1.58 -4.08
N ALA A 38 -2.60 0.96 -5.04
CA ALA A 38 -3.84 1.50 -5.59
C ALA A 38 -4.90 1.63 -4.50
N SER A 39 -5.01 0.62 -3.64
CA SER A 39 -5.95 0.61 -2.51
C SER A 39 -5.61 1.70 -1.49
N CYS A 40 -4.33 1.87 -1.14
CA CYS A 40 -3.88 2.95 -0.27
C CYS A 40 -4.22 4.34 -0.83
N LYS A 41 -4.14 4.54 -2.14
CA LYS A 41 -4.49 5.83 -2.75
C LYS A 41 -5.99 6.10 -2.80
N GLU A 42 -6.79 5.06 -3.00
CA GLU A 42 -8.26 5.18 -3.01
C GLU A 42 -8.80 5.56 -1.63
N GLU A 43 -8.21 4.99 -0.57
CA GLU A 43 -8.60 5.25 0.82
C GLU A 43 -7.77 6.37 1.49
N GLU A 44 -6.95 7.08 0.70
CA GLU A 44 -6.11 8.19 1.18
C GLU A 44 -5.26 7.82 2.40
N CYS A 45 -4.69 6.61 2.42
CA CYS A 45 -3.86 6.14 3.53
C CYS A 45 -2.59 7.00 3.67
N ASP A 46 -2.31 7.43 4.89
CA ASP A 46 -1.07 8.14 5.22
C ASP A 46 0.17 7.24 5.11
N ILE A 47 -0.01 5.96 5.44
CA ILE A 47 1.08 5.01 5.67
C ILE A 47 0.82 3.68 4.96
N VAL A 48 1.89 3.09 4.43
CA VAL A 48 1.98 1.66 4.09
C VAL A 48 3.02 0.98 4.98
N VAL A 49 2.69 -0.21 5.47
CA VAL A 49 3.59 -1.05 6.26
C VAL A 49 3.94 -2.30 5.45
N SER A 50 5.23 -2.55 5.24
CA SER A 50 5.72 -3.74 4.53
C SER A 50 7.19 -3.98 4.78
N ALA A 51 7.61 -5.24 4.90
CA ALA A 51 9.03 -5.63 4.88
C ALA A 51 9.62 -5.63 3.45
N ASP A 52 8.78 -5.51 2.41
CA ASP A 52 9.25 -5.41 1.03
C ASP A 52 9.72 -3.97 0.71
N ARG A 53 11.03 -3.81 0.64
CA ARG A 53 11.69 -2.55 0.31
C ARG A 53 11.34 -2.00 -1.08
N ARG A 54 11.09 -2.86 -2.08
CA ARG A 54 10.69 -2.41 -3.43
C ARG A 54 9.30 -1.79 -3.39
N LEU A 55 8.38 -2.40 -2.66
CA LEU A 55 7.04 -1.83 -2.42
C LEU A 55 7.13 -0.50 -1.68
N LEU A 56 7.91 -0.41 -0.59
CA LEU A 56 8.08 0.84 0.15
C LEU A 56 8.67 1.96 -0.73
N HIS A 57 9.68 1.66 -1.56
CA HIS A 57 10.22 2.64 -2.51
C HIS A 57 9.18 3.12 -3.52
N ALA A 58 8.36 2.21 -4.06
CA ALA A 58 7.27 2.57 -4.97
C ALA A 58 6.19 3.42 -4.27
N ALA A 59 5.89 3.14 -3.00
CA ALA A 59 4.96 3.92 -2.19
C ALA A 59 5.47 5.36 -1.98
N MET A 60 6.74 5.52 -1.61
CA MET A 60 7.36 6.82 -1.38
C MET A 60 7.40 7.68 -2.66
N ARG A 61 7.65 7.08 -3.83
CA ARG A 61 7.55 7.78 -5.13
C ARG A 61 6.14 8.25 -5.46
N GLN A 62 5.13 7.67 -4.79
CA GLN A 62 3.73 8.06 -4.87
C GLN A 62 3.28 8.92 -3.67
N LYS A 63 4.22 9.43 -2.86
CA LYS A 63 3.98 10.28 -1.68
C LYS A 63 3.21 9.59 -0.54
N ILE A 64 3.30 8.27 -0.45
CA ILE A 64 2.77 7.50 0.68
C ILE A 64 3.96 7.16 1.60
N HIS A 65 3.83 7.40 2.90
CA HIS A 65 4.90 7.08 3.84
C HIS A 65 5.04 5.56 4.00
N GLY A 66 6.26 5.05 3.96
CA GLY A 66 6.56 3.63 4.08
C GLY A 66 7.31 3.33 5.36
N PHE A 67 6.86 2.32 6.12
CA PHE A 67 7.59 1.78 7.27
C PHE A 67 7.84 0.29 7.11
N ASP A 68 9.06 -0.12 7.43
CA ASP A 68 9.44 -1.54 7.49
C ASP A 68 9.25 -2.01 8.94
N PRO A 69 8.29 -2.92 9.23
CA PRO A 69 8.01 -3.33 10.60
C PRO A 69 9.21 -4.00 11.29
N GLU A 70 10.16 -4.56 10.54
CA GLU A 70 11.37 -5.17 11.09
C GLU A 70 12.43 -4.13 11.49
N ARG A 71 12.32 -2.89 10.98
CA ARG A 71 13.31 -1.81 11.19
C ARG A 71 12.76 -0.62 11.95
N ASP A 72 11.48 -0.35 11.78
CA ASP A 72 10.78 0.84 12.26
C ASP A 72 9.78 0.50 13.38
N GLU A 73 9.89 -0.67 14.01
CA GLU A 73 9.02 -1.13 15.10
C GLU A 73 8.73 -0.02 16.13
N LYS A 74 9.77 0.62 16.66
CA LYS A 74 9.62 1.69 17.66
C LYS A 74 8.83 2.89 17.16
N LYS A 75 8.95 3.23 15.88
CA LYS A 75 8.20 4.35 15.27
C LYS A 75 6.74 3.95 15.08
N LEU A 76 6.50 2.74 14.58
CA LEU A 76 5.15 2.20 14.38
C LEU A 76 4.37 2.11 15.70
N MET A 77 5.02 1.70 16.79
CA MET A 77 4.39 1.64 18.12
C MET A 77 4.13 3.01 18.75
N SER A 78 4.61 4.10 18.14
CA SER A 78 4.42 5.47 18.60
C SER A 78 3.44 6.29 17.76
N LEU A 79 2.85 5.68 16.72
CA LEU A 79 1.78 6.26 15.91
C LEU A 79 0.46 6.23 16.70
#